data_AF-A0A973H7E2-F1
#
_entry.id   AF-A0A973H7E2-F1
#
_cell.length_a   1.000
_cell.length_b   1.000
_cell.length_c   1.000
_cell.angle_alpha   90.00
_cell.angle_beta   90.00
_cell.angle_gamma   90.00
#
_symmetry.space_group_name_H-M   'P 1'
#
loop_
_entity.id
_entity.type
_entity.pdbx_description
1 polymer ?
#
loop_
_entity_poly.entity_id
_entity_poly.type
_entity_poly.pdbx_seq_one_letter_code
_entity_poly.pdbx_strand_id
1 'polypeptide(L)' 'VSWSAVSRATRYDIHYTNKGSNFTKKNVDTVYSTGNTSYTITGPYSGDEVCVTVRAANKYGASAWAETWCDTVAY' A
#
# COMPACT_ATOMS: atom_id res chain seq x y z
N VAL A 1 5.40 3.29 3.70
CA VAL A 1 5.90 2.25 2.78
C VAL A 1 6.74 2.89 1.69
N SER A 2 7.85 2.25 1.30
CA SER A 2 8.72 2.70 0.21
C SER A 2 9.17 1.50 -0.60
N TRP A 3 9.39 1.68 -1.90
CA TRP A 3 9.81 0.63 -2.82
C TRP A 3 10.87 1.13 -3.79
N SER A 4 11.59 0.20 -4.40
CA SER A 4 12.61 0.54 -5.40
C SER A 4 11.95 0.97 -6.71
N ALA A 5 12.57 1.94 -7.39
CA ALA A 5 12.15 2.36 -8.71
C ALA A 5 12.34 1.21 -9.73
N VAL A 6 11.31 0.96 -10.54
CA VAL A 6 11.34 -0.01 -11.63
C VAL A 6 11.56 0.72 -12.95
N SER A 7 12.50 0.25 -13.75
CA SER A 7 12.77 0.84 -15.07
C SER A 7 11.52 0.82 -15.95
N ARG A 8 11.26 1.93 -16.66
CA ARG A 8 10.08 2.16 -17.54
C ARG A 8 8.73 2.24 -16.82
N ALA A 9 8.69 2.23 -15.48
CA ALA A 9 7.49 2.57 -14.74
C ALA A 9 7.27 4.09 -14.78
N THR A 10 6.05 4.53 -15.07
CA THR A 10 5.68 5.96 -15.02
C THR A 10 4.71 6.26 -13.88
N ARG A 11 4.11 5.22 -13.30
CA ARG A 11 3.29 5.27 -12.09
C ARG A 11 3.42 3.97 -11.31
N TYR A 12 3.02 4.00 -10.05
CA TYR A 12 2.84 2.85 -9.19
C TYR A 12 1.43 2.86 -8.64
N ASP A 13 0.79 1.69 -8.66
CA ASP A 13 -0.47 1.49 -7.96
C ASP A 13 -0.14 0.77 -6.65
N ILE A 14 -0.64 1.31 -5.54
CA ILE A 14 -0.48 0.81 -4.18
C ILE A 14 -1.85 0.36 -3.71
N HIS A 15 -2.03 -0.93 -3.57
CA HIS A 15 -3.20 -1.49 -2.90
C HIS A 15 -2.85 -1.65 -1.43
N TYR A 16 -3.66 -1.06 -0.56
CA TYR A 16 -3.49 -1.27 0.88
C TYR A 16 -4.81 -1.52 1.56
N THR A 17 -4.74 -2.35 2.59
CA THR A 17 -5.83 -2.56 3.54
C THR A 17 -5.42 -2.02 4.91
N ASN A 18 -6.41 -1.54 5.66
CA ASN A 18 -6.25 -1.27 7.09
C ASN A 18 -7.44 -1.92 7.79
N LYS A 19 -7.15 -2.99 8.51
CA LYS A 19 -8.09 -3.66 9.38
C LYS A 19 -7.82 -3.17 10.79
N GLY A 20 -8.77 -2.41 11.31
CA GLY A 20 -8.61 -1.80 12.61
C GLY A 20 -8.66 -2.80 13.76
N SER A 21 -8.07 -2.40 14.88
CA SER A 21 -8.00 -3.19 16.11
C SER A 21 -9.36 -3.43 16.77
N ASN A 22 -9.36 -4.13 17.90
CA ASN A 22 -10.54 -4.24 18.76
C ASN A 22 -11.08 -2.89 19.26
N PHE A 23 -10.26 -1.83 19.22
CA PHE A 23 -10.61 -0.47 19.67
C PHE A 23 -10.98 0.47 18.52
N THR A 24 -10.52 0.16 17.30
CA THR A 24 -10.71 0.94 16.09
C THR A 24 -11.47 0.08 15.09
N LYS A 25 -12.80 0.20 15.02
CA LYS A 25 -13.61 -0.54 14.03
C LYS A 25 -13.45 0.10 12.64
N LYS A 26 -12.28 -0.08 12.02
CA LYS A 26 -11.95 0.43 10.69
C LYS A 26 -11.73 -0.74 9.73
N ASN A 27 -12.18 -0.57 8.49
CA ASN A 27 -11.85 -1.48 7.41
C ASN A 27 -11.66 -0.64 6.15
N VAL A 28 -10.41 -0.42 5.77
CA VAL A 28 -10.05 0.23 4.50
C VAL A 28 -9.55 -0.84 3.57
N ASP A 29 -9.98 -0.77 2.33
CA ASP A 29 -9.45 -1.50 1.19
C ASP A 29 -9.48 -0.53 0.01
N THR A 30 -8.31 -0.10 -0.46
CA THR A 30 -8.24 0.89 -1.52
C THR A 30 -6.97 0.79 -2.34
N VAL A 31 -7.04 1.34 -3.56
CA VAL A 31 -5.91 1.46 -4.47
C VAL A 31 -5.61 2.94 -4.68
N TYR A 32 -4.37 3.33 -4.41
CA TYR A 32 -3.85 4.66 -4.65
C TYR A 32 -2.79 4.61 -5.75
N SER A 33 -2.81 5.57 -6.69
CA SER A 33 -1.82 5.66 -7.76
C SER A 33 -0.94 6.90 -7.60
N THR A 34 0.37 6.75 -7.76
CA THR A 34 1.33 7.85 -7.66
C THR A 34 2.54 7.67 -8.60
N GLY A 35 3.19 8.77 -8.96
CA GLY A 35 4.49 8.76 -9.65
C GLY A 35 5.68 8.58 -8.71
N ASN A 36 5.47 8.69 -7.39
CA ASN A 36 6.52 8.58 -6.39
C ASN A 36 6.83 7.12 -6.04
N THR A 37 7.98 6.90 -5.39
CA THR A 37 8.43 5.57 -4.92
C THR A 37 8.18 5.34 -3.41
N SER A 38 7.35 6.19 -2.82
CA SER A 38 6.99 6.12 -1.40
C SER A 38 5.58 6.62 -1.18
N TYR A 39 4.90 6.04 -0.21
CA TYR A 39 3.59 6.47 0.25
C TYR A 39 3.48 6.34 1.78
N THR A 40 2.89 7.36 2.40
CA THR A 40 2.61 7.39 3.84
C THR A 40 1.13 7.09 4.02
N ILE A 41 0.83 5.96 4.66
CA ILE A 41 -0.55 5.57 4.99
C ILE A 41 -0.92 6.31 6.27
N THR A 42 -1.88 7.24 6.18
CA THR A 42 -2.34 8.03 7.32
C THR A 42 -3.55 7.41 8.00
N GLY A 43 -3.57 7.45 9.32
CA GLY A 43 -4.70 6.97 10.11
C GLY A 43 -4.79 5.48 10.40
N PRO A 44 -3.77 4.62 10.19
CA PRO A 44 -3.55 3.47 11.07
C PRO A 44 -3.30 3.94 12.49
N TYR A 45 -3.97 3.28 13.44
CA TYR A 45 -3.80 3.49 14.87
C TYR A 45 -3.14 2.27 15.50
N SER A 46 -2.62 2.43 16.72
CA SER A 46 -2.10 1.35 17.56
C SER A 46 -2.99 0.10 17.52
N GLY A 47 -2.42 -1.03 17.10
CA GLY A 47 -3.10 -2.31 16.95
C GLY A 47 -3.83 -2.55 15.63
N ASP A 48 -3.86 -1.59 14.70
CA ASP A 48 -4.39 -1.80 13.34
C ASP A 48 -3.43 -2.71 12.55
N GLU A 49 -3.98 -3.65 11.80
CA GLU A 49 -3.25 -4.48 10.83
C GLU A 49 -3.33 -3.82 9.45
N VAL A 50 -2.16 -3.53 8.86
CA VAL A 50 -2.04 -2.89 7.55
C VAL A 50 -1.32 -3.83 6.60
N CYS A 51 -1.99 -4.21 5.51
CA CYS A 51 -1.36 -4.95 4.41
C CYS A 51 -1.17 -4.03 3.21
N VAL A 52 -0.06 -4.17 2.52
CA VAL A 52 0.29 -3.36 1.35
C VAL A 52 0.86 -4.25 0.25
N THR A 53 0.41 -4.04 -0.98
CA THR A 53 1.06 -4.54 -2.19
C THR A 53 1.20 -3.41 -3.21
N VAL A 54 2.25 -3.48 -4.02
CA VAL A 54 2.59 -2.45 -5.01
C VAL A 54 2.77 -3.11 -6.37
N ARG A 55 2.34 -2.42 -7.42
CA ARG A 55 2.70 -2.79 -8.81
C ARG A 55 3.18 -1.57 -9.58
N ALA A 56 4.08 -1.80 -10.52
CA ALA A 56 4.53 -0.79 -11.46
C ALA A 56 3.55 -0.70 -12.63
N ALA A 57 3.35 0.49 -13.18
CA ALA A 57 2.54 0.65 -14.38
C ALA A 57 3.05 1.78 -15.28
N ASN A 58 2.74 1.65 -16.56
CA ASN A 58 3.03 2.65 -17.58
C ASN A 58 1.90 2.71 -18.61
N LYS A 59 2.12 3.40 -19.74
CA LYS A 59 1.12 3.54 -20.81
C LYS A 59 0.73 2.21 -21.49
N TYR A 60 1.55 1.18 -21.36
CA TYR A 60 1.30 -0.15 -21.96
C TYR A 60 0.52 -1.08 -21.03
N GLY A 61 0.41 -0.76 -19.74
CA GLY A 61 -0.30 -1.56 -18.76
C GLY A 61 0.34 -1.52 -17.38
N ALA A 62 -0.20 -2.33 -16.47
CA ALA A 62 0.36 -2.56 -15.15
C ALA A 62 1.03 -3.93 -15.07
N SER A 63 2.08 -4.04 -14.26
CA SER A 63 2.71 -5.32 -13.93
C SER A 63 1.79 -6.16 -13.04
N ALA A 64 2.19 -7.42 -12.82
CA ALA A 64 1.67 -8.19 -11.69
C ALA A 64 1.94 -7.44 -10.37
N TRP A 65 1.10 -7.71 -9.38
CA TRP A 65 1.31 -7.24 -8.02
C TRP A 65 2.54 -7.90 -7.41
N ALA A 66 3.31 -7.12 -6.64
CA ALA A 66 4.36 -7.65 -5.81
C ALA A 66 3.78 -8.46 -4.63
N GLU A 67 4.65 -9.11 -3.89
CA GLU A 67 4.28 -9.78 -2.65
C GLU A 67 3.58 -8.80 -1.69
N THR A 68 2.53 -9.27 -1.03
CA THR A 68 1.80 -8.49 -0.02
C THR A 68 2.58 -8.52 1.28
N TRP A 69 2.87 -7.35 1.82
CA TRP A 69 3.50 -7.20 3.11
C TRP A 69 2.49 -6.68 4.14
N CYS A 70 2.32 -7.40 5.24
CA CYS A 70 1.41 -7.05 6.31
C CYS A 70 2.19 -6.77 7.59
N ASP A 71 1.77 -5.73 8.32
CA ASP A 71 2.33 -5.40 9.63
C ASP A 71 1.25 -4.85 10.55
N THR A 72 1.47 -4.98 11.86
CA THR A 72 0.59 -4.43 12.89
C THR A 72 1.25 -3.22 13.52
N VAL A 73 0.51 -2.10 13.56
CA VAL A 73 0.99 -0.89 14.21
C VAL A 73 1.18 -1.17 15.70
N ALA A 74 2.40 -0.94 16.22
CA ALA A 74 2.70 -1.15 17.62
C ALA A 74 1.77 -0.33 18.54
N TYR A 75 1.49 -0.88 19.72
CA TYR A 75 0.62 -0.24 20.71
C TYR A 75 1.21 1.03 21.31
#